data_AF-A0A4D4MUM6-F1
#
_entry.id   AF-A0A4D4MUM6-F1
#
_cell.length_a   1.000
_cell.length_b   1.000
_cell.length_c   1.000
_cell.angle_alpha   90.00
_cell.angle_beta   90.00
_cell.angle_gamma   90.00
#
_symmetry.space_group_name_H-M   'P 1'
#
loop_
_entity.id
_entity.type
_entity.pdbx_description
1 polymer ?
#
loop_
_entity_poly.entity_id
_entity_poly.type
_entity_poly.pdbx_seq_one_letter_code
_entity_poly.pdbx_strand_id
1 'polypeptide(L)'
;MSPVSLRRAARETVSGLPREFWWLWTSTLVNRLGAFVATFMALYLTLDRGYSASYAGLVASLHGLGGVVSSLGAGVMADRLGRRPTLLIAQSSTAVSVALLGFMHDPVAIAAVAFLVGMTSNASRPAVQAMMADIVRPEDRVRAFSLNYWAINLGFAISSMAAGFIAEFSYLAGFLIEAGMTLICALVVFAKLPESRPAPRARRPPSPRSASGPSCATVAS
;
A
#
# COMPACT_ATOMS: atom_id res chain seq x y z
N MET A 1 4.74 20.64 27.56
CA MET A 1 3.84 21.20 26.53
C MET A 1 2.43 21.27 27.11
N SER A 2 1.74 22.41 26.99
CA SER A 2 0.38 22.54 27.55
C SER A 2 -0.65 21.83 26.66
N PRO A 3 -1.74 21.26 27.22
CA PRO A 3 -2.79 20.60 26.44
C PRO A 3 -3.42 21.51 25.36
N VAL A 4 -3.38 22.83 25.56
CA VAL A 4 -3.83 23.84 24.58
C VAL A 4 -2.86 23.95 23.39
N SER A 5 -1.55 23.95 23.63
CA SER A 5 -0.53 23.92 22.57
C SER A 5 -0.62 22.65 21.72
N LEU A 6 -0.94 21.52 22.37
CA LEU A 6 -1.07 20.22 21.73
C LEU A 6 -2.32 20.14 20.85
N ARG A 7 -3.46 20.66 21.32
CA ARG A 7 -4.70 20.77 20.53
C ARG A 7 -4.55 21.72 19.34
N ARG A 8 -3.83 22.83 19.50
CA ARG A 8 -3.57 23.79 18.42
C ARG A 8 -2.65 23.20 17.34
N ALA A 9 -1.54 22.59 17.75
CA ALA A 9 -0.64 21.88 16.83
C ALA A 9 -1.34 20.72 16.11
N ALA A 10 -2.19 19.95 16.81
CA ALA A 10 -2.99 18.90 16.18
C ALA A 10 -3.96 19.48 15.15
N ARG A 11 -4.69 20.55 15.49
CA ARG A 11 -5.62 21.23 14.58
C ARG A 11 -4.93 21.82 13.35
N GLU A 12 -3.74 22.40 13.51
CA GLU A 12 -2.93 22.91 12.40
C GLU A 12 -2.39 21.76 11.53
N THR A 13 -2.12 20.59 12.10
CA THR A 13 -1.66 19.41 11.35
C THR A 13 -2.80 18.76 10.53
N VAL A 14 -4.04 18.77 11.03
CA VAL A 14 -5.19 18.11 10.36
C VAL A 14 -6.07 19.07 9.54
N SER A 15 -5.88 20.38 9.61
CA SER A 15 -6.69 21.35 8.87
C SER A 15 -6.17 21.62 7.45
N GLY A 16 -7.09 21.83 6.51
CA GLY A 16 -6.77 22.24 5.14
C GLY A 16 -6.45 21.10 4.15
N LEU A 17 -6.58 19.84 4.57
CA LEU A 17 -6.51 18.69 3.65
C LEU A 17 -7.88 18.36 3.03
N PRO A 18 -7.93 17.93 1.76
CA PRO A 18 -9.17 17.63 1.05
C PRO A 18 -9.90 16.42 1.67
N ARG A 19 -11.23 16.32 1.48
CA ARG A 19 -12.02 15.20 2.02
C ARG A 19 -11.55 13.84 1.47
N GLU A 20 -11.07 13.83 0.22
CA GLU A 20 -10.56 12.65 -0.48
C GLU A 20 -9.34 12.07 0.25
N PHE A 21 -8.49 12.94 0.80
CA PHE A 21 -7.34 12.52 1.60
C PHE A 21 -7.80 11.77 2.85
N TRP A 22 -8.83 12.28 3.55
CA TRP A 22 -9.34 11.63 4.76
C TRP A 22 -9.94 10.26 4.48
N TRP A 23 -10.66 10.09 3.36
CA TRP A 23 -11.14 8.77 2.95
C TRP A 23 -10.00 7.79 2.66
N LEU A 24 -8.95 8.25 1.97
CA LEU A 24 -7.77 7.44 1.68
C LEU A 24 -6.99 7.09 2.96
N TRP A 25 -6.84 8.06 3.87
CA TRP A 25 -6.16 7.91 5.15
C TRP A 25 -6.88 6.92 6.06
N THR A 26 -8.21 7.06 6.21
CA THR A 26 -9.02 6.13 7.00
C THR A 26 -9.01 4.72 6.39
N SER A 27 -9.10 4.60 5.06
CA SER A 27 -8.97 3.30 4.39
C SER A 27 -7.62 2.65 4.65
N THR A 28 -6.54 3.43 4.62
CA THR A 28 -5.19 2.94 4.93
C THR A 28 -5.07 2.51 6.38
N LEU A 29 -5.60 3.30 7.32
CA LEU A 29 -5.61 2.97 8.73
C LEU A 29 -6.36 1.66 9.00
N VAL A 30 -7.59 1.52 8.49
CA VAL A 30 -8.42 0.32 8.67
C VAL A 30 -7.74 -0.91 8.06
N ASN A 31 -7.15 -0.78 6.87
CA ASN A 31 -6.40 -1.87 6.26
C ASN A 31 -5.20 -2.31 7.12
N ARG A 32 -4.53 -1.35 7.79
CA ARG A 32 -3.37 -1.63 8.64
C ARG A 32 -3.74 -2.20 10.00
N LEU A 33 -4.90 -1.82 10.54
CA LEU A 33 -5.48 -2.42 11.73
C LEU A 33 -5.77 -3.92 11.55
N GLY A 34 -6.17 -4.32 10.34
CA GLY A 34 -6.44 -5.70 9.99
C GLY A 34 -5.24 -6.50 9.50
N ALA A 35 -4.00 -5.98 9.56
CA ALA A 35 -2.82 -6.63 8.96
C ALA A 35 -2.32 -7.84 9.78
N PHE A 36 -3.13 -8.90 9.83
CA PHE A 36 -2.90 -10.11 10.61
C PHE A 36 -1.81 -11.01 9.99
N VAL A 37 -1.83 -11.20 8.67
CA VAL A 37 -0.82 -11.94 7.90
C VAL A 37 0.57 -11.39 8.18
N ALA A 38 0.73 -10.07 8.14
CA ALA A 38 2.05 -9.45 8.31
C ALA A 38 2.62 -9.64 9.74
N THR A 39 1.76 -9.83 10.74
CA THR A 39 2.15 -9.83 12.16
C THR A 39 2.17 -11.25 12.76
N PHE A 40 1.26 -12.13 12.35
CA PHE A 40 1.00 -13.42 12.99
C PHE A 40 1.13 -14.64 12.06
N MET A 41 1.42 -14.47 10.76
CA MET A 41 1.60 -15.61 9.85
C MET A 41 2.66 -16.61 10.33
N ALA A 42 3.81 -16.11 10.78
CA ALA A 42 4.88 -16.99 11.26
C ALA A 42 4.44 -17.77 12.51
N LEU A 43 3.67 -17.13 13.40
CA LEU A 43 3.15 -17.75 14.63
C LEU A 43 2.06 -18.78 14.32
N TYR A 44 1.17 -18.48 13.38
CA TYR A 44 0.19 -19.42 12.85
C TYR A 44 0.86 -20.69 12.33
N LEU A 45 1.90 -20.54 11.50
CA LEU A 45 2.59 -21.70 10.92
C LEU A 45 3.31 -22.55 11.98
N THR A 46 3.87 -21.94 13.02
CA THR A 46 4.64 -22.68 14.03
C THR A 46 3.79 -23.21 15.18
N LEU A 47 2.91 -22.38 15.76
CA LEU A 47 2.14 -22.75 16.97
C LEU A 47 0.84 -23.49 16.65
N ASP A 48 0.12 -23.11 15.59
CA ASP A 48 -1.17 -23.73 15.24
C ASP A 48 -0.96 -24.91 14.29
N ARG A 49 -0.15 -24.72 13.23
CA ARG A 49 0.10 -25.75 12.23
C ARG A 49 1.26 -26.70 12.54
N GLY A 50 2.10 -26.36 13.52
CA GLY A 50 3.23 -27.21 13.93
C GLY A 50 4.37 -27.30 12.91
N TYR A 51 4.45 -26.39 11.92
CA TYR A 51 5.56 -26.35 10.99
C TYR A 51 6.85 -25.83 11.65
N SER A 52 7.99 -26.14 11.03
CA SER A 52 9.29 -25.67 11.51
C SER A 52 9.44 -24.15 11.35
N ALA A 53 10.27 -23.55 12.22
CA ALA A 53 10.66 -22.14 12.09
C ALA A 53 11.33 -21.82 10.74
N SER A 54 12.07 -22.78 10.17
CA SER A 54 12.67 -22.65 8.84
C SER A 54 11.62 -22.53 7.74
N TYR A 55 10.54 -23.32 7.81
CA TYR A 55 9.44 -23.23 6.86
C TYR A 55 8.66 -21.91 7.02
N ALA A 56 8.37 -21.50 8.26
CA ALA A 56 7.75 -20.18 8.51
C ALA A 56 8.61 -19.03 7.96
N GLY A 57 9.94 -19.10 8.12
CA GLY A 57 10.89 -18.14 7.55
C GLY A 57 10.89 -18.15 6.01
N LEU A 58 10.78 -19.32 5.38
CA LEU A 58 10.65 -19.46 3.93
C LEU A 58 9.34 -18.82 3.43
N VAL A 59 8.22 -19.08 4.09
CA VAL A 59 6.91 -18.49 3.73
C VAL A 59 6.93 -16.97 3.90
N ALA A 60 7.51 -16.45 4.99
CA ALA A 60 7.68 -15.02 5.19
C ALA A 60 8.58 -14.39 4.11
N SER A 61 9.64 -15.09 3.71
CA SER A 61 10.54 -14.65 2.63
C SER A 61 9.82 -14.61 1.27
N LEU A 62 9.00 -15.62 0.97
CA LEU A 62 8.17 -15.67 -0.23
C LEU A 62 7.11 -14.55 -0.25
N HIS A 63 6.47 -14.29 0.88
CA HIS A 63 5.56 -13.14 1.02
C HIS A 63 6.31 -11.82 0.74
N GLY A 64 7.49 -11.63 1.31
CA GLY A 64 8.35 -10.47 1.01
C GLY A 64 8.74 -10.37 -0.47
N LEU A 65 9.13 -11.49 -1.08
CA LEU A 65 9.50 -11.59 -2.49
C LEU A 65 8.34 -11.21 -3.41
N GLY A 66 7.13 -11.71 -3.13
CA GLY A 66 5.92 -11.31 -3.85
C GLY A 66 5.74 -9.80 -3.81
N GLY A 67 5.97 -9.19 -2.65
CA GLY A 67 5.95 -7.74 -2.49
C GLY A 67 6.96 -7.00 -3.36
N VAL A 68 8.21 -7.48 -3.42
CA VAL A 68 9.24 -6.92 -4.31
C VAL A 68 8.83 -7.04 -5.78
N VAL A 69 8.37 -8.21 -6.21
CA VAL A 69 7.90 -8.44 -7.59
C VAL A 69 6.76 -7.48 -7.93
N SER A 70 5.81 -7.29 -7.01
CA SER A 70 4.69 -6.36 -7.23
C SER A 70 5.15 -4.93 -7.40
N SER A 71 6.21 -4.49 -6.70
CA SER A 71 6.67 -3.10 -6.75
C SER A 71 7.13 -2.69 -8.15
N LEU A 72 7.67 -3.64 -8.93
CA LEU A 72 8.11 -3.43 -10.31
C LEU A 72 6.92 -3.21 -11.27
N GLY A 73 5.82 -3.96 -11.08
CA GLY A 73 4.65 -3.92 -11.96
C GLY A 73 3.56 -2.93 -11.54
N ALA A 74 3.39 -2.71 -10.23
CA ALA A 74 2.29 -1.95 -9.68
C ALA A 74 2.33 -0.45 -10.02
N GLY A 75 3.52 0.12 -10.20
CA GLY A 75 3.68 1.50 -10.69
C GLY A 75 3.15 1.64 -12.12
N VAL A 76 3.53 0.73 -13.01
CA VAL A 76 3.04 0.70 -14.40
C VAL A 76 1.54 0.50 -14.45
N MET A 77 1.01 -0.37 -13.58
CA MET A 77 -0.42 -0.61 -13.46
C MET A 77 -1.17 0.66 -13.03
N ALA A 78 -0.68 1.34 -12.00
CA ALA A 78 -1.24 2.61 -11.51
C ALA A 78 -1.20 3.72 -12.57
N ASP A 79 -0.15 3.75 -13.39
CA ASP A 79 0.03 4.73 -14.45
C ASP A 79 -0.80 4.42 -15.71
N ARG A 80 -1.11 3.14 -15.99
CA ARG A 80 -1.88 2.76 -17.20
C ARG A 80 -3.38 2.63 -16.96
N LEU A 81 -3.78 1.96 -15.89
CA LEU A 81 -5.20 1.71 -15.58
C LEU A 81 -5.85 2.85 -14.80
N GLY A 82 -5.05 3.76 -14.24
CA GLY A 82 -5.51 4.75 -13.28
C GLY A 82 -5.39 4.25 -11.84
N ARG A 83 -5.46 5.18 -10.90
CA ARG A 83 -5.09 4.91 -9.51
C ARG A 83 -6.20 4.17 -8.78
N ARG A 84 -7.46 4.53 -9.03
CA ARG A 84 -8.62 3.89 -8.38
C ARG A 84 -8.81 2.42 -8.82
N PRO A 85 -8.81 2.07 -10.12
CA PRO A 85 -8.92 0.68 -10.55
C PRO A 85 -7.76 -0.17 -10.04
N THR A 86 -6.55 0.39 -10.03
CA THR A 86 -5.36 -0.28 -9.48
C THR A 86 -5.52 -0.59 -8.00
N LEU A 87 -5.99 0.37 -7.19
CA LEU A 87 -6.25 0.13 -5.76
C LEU A 87 -7.31 -0.96 -5.56
N LEU A 88 -8.38 -0.94 -6.35
CA LEU A 88 -9.47 -1.90 -6.23
C LEU A 88 -9.05 -3.31 -6.60
N ILE A 89 -8.33 -3.46 -7.71
CA ILE A 89 -7.80 -4.75 -8.13
C ILE A 89 -6.83 -5.27 -7.07
N ALA A 90 -5.90 -4.43 -6.59
CA ALA A 90 -4.92 -4.82 -5.58
C ALA A 90 -5.60 -5.24 -4.26
N GLN A 91 -6.48 -4.41 -3.71
CA GLN A 91 -7.15 -4.68 -2.43
C GLN A 91 -8.11 -5.87 -2.54
N SER A 92 -8.89 -5.98 -3.62
CA SER A 92 -9.80 -7.12 -3.81
C SER A 92 -9.02 -8.42 -3.97
N SER A 93 -7.94 -8.41 -4.76
CA SER A 93 -7.06 -9.58 -4.91
C SER A 93 -6.38 -9.96 -3.60
N THR A 94 -6.00 -8.96 -2.79
CA THR A 94 -5.46 -9.19 -1.44
C THR A 94 -6.50 -9.86 -0.55
N ALA A 95 -7.73 -9.33 -0.48
CA ALA A 95 -8.80 -9.91 0.32
C ALA A 95 -9.08 -11.37 -0.04
N VAL A 96 -9.17 -11.68 -1.34
CA VAL A 96 -9.37 -13.05 -1.82
C VAL A 96 -8.17 -13.94 -1.46
N SER A 97 -6.94 -13.46 -1.67
CA SER A 97 -5.73 -14.25 -1.40
C SER A 97 -5.55 -14.53 0.09
N VAL A 98 -5.86 -13.55 0.96
CA VAL A 98 -5.79 -13.72 2.42
C VAL A 98 -6.87 -14.68 2.91
N ALA A 99 -8.10 -14.55 2.41
CA ALA A 99 -9.16 -15.51 2.73
C ALA A 99 -8.77 -16.92 2.29
N LEU A 100 -8.25 -17.07 1.07
CA LEU A 100 -7.77 -18.34 0.54
C LEU A 100 -6.67 -18.94 1.42
N LEU A 101 -5.72 -18.13 1.87
CA LEU A 101 -4.61 -18.57 2.72
C LEU A 101 -5.09 -19.21 4.03
N GLY A 102 -6.17 -18.68 4.62
CA GLY A 102 -6.79 -19.25 5.82
C GLY A 102 -7.32 -20.68 5.64
N PHE A 103 -7.68 -21.07 4.41
CA PHE A 103 -8.19 -22.41 4.10
C PHE A 103 -7.12 -23.38 3.57
N MET A 104 -5.90 -22.90 3.29
CA MET A 104 -4.85 -23.76 2.74
C MET A 104 -4.24 -24.65 3.81
N HIS A 105 -4.19 -25.96 3.57
CA HIS A 105 -3.60 -26.94 4.49
C HIS A 105 -2.29 -27.54 3.99
N ASP A 106 -2.10 -27.58 2.68
CA ASP A 106 -0.89 -28.08 2.05
C ASP A 106 0.26 -27.05 2.13
N PRO A 107 1.49 -27.46 2.50
CA PRO A 107 2.61 -26.54 2.68
C PRO A 107 3.06 -25.87 1.37
N VAL A 108 2.93 -26.53 0.22
CA VAL A 108 3.25 -25.90 -1.06
C VAL A 108 2.20 -24.86 -1.42
N ALA A 109 0.93 -25.18 -1.19
CA ALA A 109 -0.18 -24.25 -1.38
C ALA A 109 -0.08 -23.01 -0.47
N ILE A 110 0.24 -23.19 0.81
CA ILE A 110 0.47 -22.08 1.76
C ILE A 110 1.59 -21.16 1.24
N ALA A 111 2.72 -21.72 0.83
CA ALA A 111 3.86 -20.94 0.33
C ALA A 111 3.51 -20.15 -0.94
N ALA A 112 2.80 -20.78 -1.89
CA ALA A 112 2.36 -20.14 -3.12
C ALA A 112 1.34 -19.02 -2.86
N VAL A 113 0.36 -19.26 -1.98
CA VAL A 113 -0.66 -18.26 -1.64
C VAL A 113 -0.05 -17.13 -0.80
N ALA A 114 0.90 -17.39 0.08
CA ALA A 114 1.61 -16.34 0.82
C ALA A 114 2.42 -15.42 -0.11
N PHE A 115 3.08 -15.98 -1.14
CA PHE A 115 3.70 -15.20 -2.21
C PHE A 115 2.67 -14.31 -2.92
N LEU A 116 1.50 -14.86 -3.25
CA LEU A 116 0.40 -14.11 -3.89
C LEU A 116 -0.15 -12.99 -2.99
N VAL A 117 -0.33 -13.24 -1.69
CA VAL A 117 -0.72 -12.22 -0.72
C VAL A 117 0.32 -11.10 -0.66
N GLY A 118 1.60 -11.45 -0.64
CA GLY A 118 2.69 -10.48 -0.67
C GLY A 118 2.66 -9.61 -1.91
N MET A 119 2.40 -10.22 -3.06
CA MET A 119 2.30 -9.53 -4.35
C MET A 119 1.10 -8.59 -4.43
N THR A 120 -0.08 -9.07 -4.06
CA THR A 120 -1.32 -8.28 -4.17
C THR A 120 -1.38 -7.14 -3.15
N SER A 121 -0.96 -7.40 -1.91
CA SER A 121 -0.98 -6.41 -0.83
C SER A 121 -0.06 -5.21 -1.10
N ASN A 122 1.15 -5.47 -1.63
CA ASN A 122 2.12 -4.41 -1.90
C ASN A 122 1.83 -3.63 -3.18
N ALA A 123 1.05 -4.19 -4.11
CA ALA A 123 0.64 -3.50 -5.33
C ALA A 123 -0.24 -2.27 -5.06
N SER A 124 -0.89 -2.20 -3.89
CA SER A 124 -1.68 -1.03 -3.49
C SER A 124 -0.81 0.20 -3.16
N ARG A 125 0.44 0.02 -2.70
CA ARG A 125 1.27 1.11 -2.17
C ARG A 125 1.56 2.20 -3.19
N PRO A 126 2.05 1.92 -4.42
CA PRO A 126 2.33 2.97 -5.41
C PRO A 126 1.08 3.76 -5.78
N ALA A 127 -0.08 3.08 -5.87
CA ALA A 127 -1.34 3.72 -6.21
C ALA A 127 -1.85 4.65 -5.09
N VAL A 128 -1.71 4.27 -3.81
CA VAL A 128 -2.02 5.14 -2.65
C VAL A 128 -1.13 6.38 -2.68
N GLN A 129 0.19 6.21 -2.87
CA GLN A 129 1.13 7.33 -2.87
C GLN A 129 0.88 8.28 -4.05
N ALA A 130 0.59 7.75 -5.24
CA ALA A 130 0.24 8.55 -6.41
C ALA A 130 -1.09 9.29 -6.20
N MET A 131 -2.12 8.62 -5.70
CA MET A 131 -3.41 9.23 -5.42
C MET A 131 -3.30 10.36 -4.38
N MET A 132 -2.47 10.17 -3.36
CA MET A 132 -2.20 11.21 -2.37
C MET A 132 -1.49 12.42 -2.98
N ALA A 133 -0.52 12.19 -3.86
CA ALA A 133 0.16 13.26 -4.59
C ALA A 133 -0.79 14.01 -5.54
N ASP A 134 -1.77 13.31 -6.13
CA ASP A 134 -2.76 13.89 -7.04
C ASP A 134 -3.81 14.75 -6.32
N ILE A 135 -4.28 14.33 -5.14
CA ILE A 135 -5.34 15.05 -4.40
C ILE A 135 -4.79 16.17 -3.50
N VAL A 136 -3.56 16.05 -3.00
CA VAL A 136 -2.97 17.01 -2.05
C VAL A 136 -2.10 18.04 -2.77
N ARG A 137 -2.29 19.32 -2.43
CA ARG A 137 -1.49 20.44 -2.93
C ARG A 137 0.00 20.23 -2.63
N PRO A 138 0.92 20.66 -3.51
CA PRO A 138 2.36 20.46 -3.33
C PRO A 138 2.89 20.89 -1.95
N GLU A 139 2.43 22.03 -1.43
CA GLU A 139 2.82 22.53 -0.09
C GLU A 139 2.41 21.60 1.08
N ASP A 140 1.33 20.83 0.91
CA ASP A 140 0.74 20.00 1.95
C ASP A 140 1.19 18.53 1.87
N ARG A 141 1.90 18.12 0.81
CA ARG A 141 2.23 16.71 0.54
C ARG A 141 3.07 16.08 1.65
N VAL A 142 4.10 16.79 2.15
CA VAL A 142 4.96 16.28 3.24
C VAL A 142 4.13 15.93 4.47
N ARG A 143 3.17 16.82 4.81
CA ARG A 143 2.24 16.62 5.93
C ARG A 143 1.30 15.44 5.68
N ALA A 144 0.75 15.32 4.48
CA ALA A 144 -0.11 14.20 4.10
C ALA A 144 0.61 12.85 4.17
N PHE A 145 1.82 12.74 3.62
CA PHE A 145 2.63 11.51 3.72
C PHE A 145 3.01 11.19 5.17
N SER A 146 3.30 12.22 5.98
CA SER A 146 3.60 12.04 7.41
C SER A 146 2.40 11.49 8.18
N LEU A 147 1.21 12.05 7.95
CA LEU A 147 -0.04 11.55 8.54
C LEU A 147 -0.34 10.12 8.11
N ASN A 148 -0.10 9.79 6.84
CA ASN A 148 -0.27 8.42 6.35
C ASN A 148 0.73 7.45 6.99
N TYR A 149 1.97 7.87 7.17
CA TYR A 149 2.98 7.09 7.89
C TYR A 149 2.54 6.81 9.34
N TRP A 150 1.97 7.80 10.02
CA TRP A 150 1.37 7.61 11.34
C TRP A 150 0.22 6.61 11.33
N ALA A 151 -0.69 6.67 10.36
CA ALA A 151 -1.76 5.69 10.22
C ALA A 151 -1.23 4.27 10.04
N ILE A 152 -0.19 4.10 9.22
CA ILE A 152 0.43 2.80 8.99
C ILE A 152 1.02 2.24 10.30
N ASN A 153 1.83 3.04 11.01
CA ASN A 153 2.49 2.58 12.23
C ASN A 153 1.50 2.33 13.36
N LEU A 154 0.51 3.22 13.54
CA LEU A 154 -0.54 3.05 14.54
C LEU A 154 -1.39 1.81 14.24
N GLY A 155 -1.75 1.62 12.97
CA GLY A 155 -2.48 0.44 12.52
C GLY A 155 -1.71 -0.84 12.80
N PHE A 156 -0.42 -0.89 12.46
CA PHE A 156 0.44 -2.04 12.76
C PHE A 156 0.58 -2.31 14.26
N ALA A 157 0.78 -1.27 15.08
CA ALA A 157 0.92 -1.44 16.52
C ALA A 157 -0.36 -2.04 17.15
N ILE A 158 -1.53 -1.51 16.76
CA ILE A 158 -2.82 -2.03 17.24
C ILE A 158 -3.10 -3.42 16.67
N SER A 159 -2.77 -3.67 15.40
CA SER A 159 -2.88 -4.99 14.77
C SER A 159 -2.07 -6.03 15.54
N SER A 160 -0.78 -5.79 15.82
CA SER A 160 0.06 -6.72 16.58
C SER A 160 -0.50 -7.01 17.98
N MET A 161 -1.10 -6.00 18.64
CA MET A 161 -1.75 -6.19 19.94
C MET A 161 -3.05 -7.00 19.83
N ALA A 162 -3.91 -6.68 18.86
CA ALA A 162 -5.20 -7.32 18.66
C ALA A 162 -5.06 -8.75 18.11
N ALA A 163 -4.08 -8.98 17.24
CA ALA A 163 -3.82 -10.26 16.60
C ALA A 163 -3.44 -11.35 17.61
N GLY A 164 -2.78 -10.96 18.73
CA GLY A 164 -2.54 -11.87 19.86
C GLY A 164 -3.82 -12.43 20.46
N PHE A 165 -4.78 -11.55 20.77
CA PHE A 165 -6.08 -11.96 21.29
C PHE A 165 -6.89 -12.77 20.26
N ILE A 166 -6.85 -12.38 18.98
CA ILE A 166 -7.56 -13.11 17.91
C ILE A 166 -6.98 -14.53 17.75
N ALA A 167 -5.66 -14.67 17.86
CA ALA A 167 -4.97 -15.95 17.76
C ALA A 167 -5.32 -16.94 18.89
N GLU A 168 -5.77 -16.44 20.06
CA GLU A 168 -6.27 -17.30 21.15
C GLU A 168 -7.61 -17.98 20.80
N PHE A 169 -8.43 -17.34 19.97
CA PHE A 169 -9.73 -17.90 19.55
C PHE A 169 -9.62 -18.72 18.27
N SER A 170 -9.08 -18.12 17.20
CA SER A 170 -8.95 -18.79 15.89
C SER A 170 -8.10 -17.98 14.93
N TYR A 171 -7.05 -18.60 14.40
CA TYR A 171 -6.26 -18.02 13.30
C TYR A 171 -7.08 -17.81 12.02
N LEU A 172 -8.02 -18.72 11.73
CA LEU A 172 -8.93 -18.57 10.58
C LEU A 172 -9.78 -17.30 10.70
N ALA A 173 -10.28 -16.99 11.90
CA ALA A 173 -11.00 -15.74 12.13
C ALA A 173 -10.12 -14.52 11.85
N GLY A 174 -8.84 -14.54 12.23
CA GLY A 174 -7.87 -13.49 11.90
C GLY A 174 -7.72 -13.25 10.40
N PHE A 175 -7.56 -14.31 9.62
CA PHE A 175 -7.49 -14.22 8.15
C PHE A 175 -8.78 -13.67 7.54
N LEU A 176 -9.95 -14.13 8.00
CA LEU A 176 -11.23 -13.67 7.47
C LEU A 176 -11.55 -12.22 7.87
N ILE A 177 -11.14 -11.79 9.07
CA ILE A 177 -11.25 -10.39 9.51
C ILE A 177 -10.37 -9.50 8.64
N GLU A 178 -9.11 -9.87 8.40
CA GLU A 178 -8.22 -9.14 7.50
C GLU A 178 -8.80 -9.02 6.08
N ALA A 179 -9.29 -10.14 5.54
CA ALA A 179 -9.91 -10.18 4.23
C ALA A 179 -11.15 -9.27 4.16
N GLY A 180 -12.03 -9.34 5.16
CA GLY A 180 -13.23 -8.51 5.26
C GLY A 180 -12.90 -7.02 5.39
N MET A 181 -11.97 -6.65 6.27
CA MET A 181 -11.52 -5.27 6.43
C MET A 181 -10.90 -4.72 5.13
N THR A 182 -10.08 -5.52 4.47
CA THR A 182 -9.45 -5.15 3.19
C THR A 182 -10.49 -4.96 2.09
N LEU A 183 -11.50 -5.83 2.02
CA LEU A 183 -12.59 -5.72 1.05
C LEU A 183 -13.47 -4.48 1.32
N ILE A 184 -13.80 -4.21 2.58
CA ILE A 184 -14.52 -3.00 2.97
C ILE A 184 -13.72 -1.75 2.57
N CYS A 185 -12.41 -1.75 2.79
CA CYS A 185 -11.53 -0.67 2.34
C CYS A 185 -11.58 -0.48 0.81
N ALA A 186 -11.57 -1.58 0.05
CA ALA A 186 -11.73 -1.53 -1.41
C ALA A 186 -13.07 -0.89 -1.81
N LEU A 187 -14.17 -1.29 -1.17
CA LEU A 187 -15.49 -0.73 -1.44
C LEU A 187 -15.58 0.76 -1.07
N VAL A 188 -14.97 1.18 0.03
CA VAL A 188 -14.90 2.60 0.41
C VAL A 188 -14.09 3.39 -0.61
N VAL A 189 -12.94 2.86 -1.05
CA VAL A 189 -12.12 3.48 -2.10
C VAL A 189 -12.90 3.59 -3.39
N PHE A 190 -13.64 2.56 -3.77
CA PHE A 190 -14.52 2.60 -4.92
C PHE A 190 -15.57 3.69 -4.77
N ALA A 191 -16.31 3.72 -3.67
CA ALA A 191 -17.46 4.61 -3.53
C ALA A 191 -17.09 6.09 -3.32
N LYS A 192 -15.94 6.39 -2.71
CA LYS A 192 -15.62 7.74 -2.21
C LYS A 192 -14.47 8.44 -2.93
N LEU A 193 -13.59 7.73 -3.64
CA LEU A 193 -12.46 8.35 -4.33
C LEU A 193 -12.81 8.61 -5.81
N PRO A 194 -12.52 9.82 -6.33
CA PRO A 194 -12.67 10.12 -7.75
C PRO A 194 -11.61 9.38 -8.58
N GLU A 195 -11.89 9.18 -9.86
CA GLU A 195 -10.92 8.60 -10.80
C GLU A 195 -9.83 9.63 -11.13
N SER A 196 -8.67 9.53 -10.46
CA SER A 196 -7.49 10.30 -10.82
C SER A 196 -6.81 9.67 -12.03
N ARG A 197 -7.27 10.00 -13.24
CA ARG A 197 -6.54 9.64 -14.47
C ARG A 197 -5.17 10.34 -14.46
N PRO A 198 -4.09 9.67 -14.90
CA PRO A 198 -2.83 10.35 -15.16
C PRO A 198 -3.10 11.49 -16.14
N ALA A 199 -2.84 12.73 -15.72
CA ALA A 199 -2.70 13.82 -16.68
C ALA A 199 -1.69 13.33 -17.72
N PRO A 200 -1.98 13.40 -19.03
CA PRO A 200 -1.03 13.03 -20.06
C PRO A 200 0.28 13.74 -19.73
N ARG A 201 1.35 12.98 -19.52
CA ARG A 201 2.71 13.52 -19.35
C ARG A 201 2.88 14.54 -20.47
N ALA A 202 2.80 15.83 -20.14
CA ALA A 202 2.99 16.88 -21.12
C ALA A 202 4.37 16.60 -21.72
N ARG A 203 4.40 16.20 -23.00
CA ARG A 203 5.64 15.97 -23.71
C ARG A 203 6.45 17.23 -23.48
N ARG A 204 7.53 17.10 -22.71
CA ARG A 204 8.50 18.18 -22.54
C ARG A 204 8.86 18.60 -23.97
N PRO A 205 8.57 19.83 -24.41
CA PRO A 205 8.87 20.22 -25.78
C PRO A 205 10.36 19.96 -26.00
N PRO A 206 10.76 19.39 -27.15
CA PRO A 206 12.17 19.09 -27.41
C PRO A 206 12.97 20.37 -27.16
N SER A 207 13.99 20.27 -26.31
CA SER A 207 14.93 21.36 -26.08
C SER A 207 15.40 21.88 -27.44
N PRO A 208 15.34 23.20 -27.71
CA PRO A 208 15.83 23.73 -28.97
C PRO A 208 17.30 23.30 -29.12
N ARG A 209 17.57 22.46 -30.12
CA ARG A 209 18.94 22.10 -30.50
C ARG A 209 19.67 23.40 -30.77
N SER A 210 20.76 23.66 -30.05
CA SER A 210 21.68 24.74 -30.40
C SER A 210 22.17 24.48 -31.82
N ALA A 211 21.72 25.31 -32.76
CA ALA A 211 22.29 25.36 -34.09
C ALA A 211 23.69 25.98 -33.98
N SER A 212 24.68 25.18 -33.59
CA SER A 212 26.07 25.48 -33.85
C SER A 212 26.34 25.14 -35.32
N GLY A 213 26.16 26.13 -36.19
CA GLY A 213 26.56 26.03 -37.60
C GLY A 213 28.08 25.89 -37.72
N PRO A 214 28.60 25.17 -38.73
CA PRO A 214 30.02 25.16 -39.01
C PRO A 214 30.39 26.48 -39.70
N SER A 215 31.13 27.35 -39.00
CA SER A 215 31.77 28.51 -39.64
C SER A 215 32.98 28.00 -40.43
N CYS A 216 32.74 27.75 -41.72
CA CYS A 216 33.75 27.62 -42.74
C CYS A 216 34.41 29.00 -42.94
N ALA A 217 35.67 29.15 -42.52
CA ALA A 217 36.50 30.30 -42.88
C ALA A 217 37.83 29.79 -43.44
N THR A 218 37.80 29.61 -44.76
CA THR A 218 38.94 29.57 -45.67
C THR A 218 39.82 30.80 -45.45
N VAL A 219 41.08 30.60 -45.04
CA VAL A 219 42.13 31.62 -45.19
C VAL A 219 42.96 31.21 -46.40
N ALA A 220 42.72 31.90 -47.51
CA ALA A 220 43.63 31.98 -48.63
C ALA A 220 44.32 33.35 -48.53
N SER A 221 45.66 33.34 -48.45
CA SER A 221 46.66 34.31 -48.93
C SER A 221 47.94 34.15 -48.13
#